data_AF-N1WS31-F1
#
_entry.id   AF-N1WS31-F1
#
_cell.length_a   1.000
_cell.length_b   1.000
_cell.length_c   1.000
_cell.angle_alpha   90.00
_cell.angle_beta   90.00
_cell.angle_gamma   90.00
#
_symmetry.space_group_name_H-M   'P 1'
#
loop_
_entity.id
_entity.type
_entity.pdbx_description
1 polymer ?
#
loop_
_entity_poly.entity_id
_entity_poly.type
_entity_poly.pdbx_seq_one_letter_code
_entity_poly.pdbx_strand_id
1 'polypeptide(L)'
;MDSKELIELRQDKNKLKQMYKICKPKCFAFMAKCFGSQSMDDTKMFTVFNDAVIVLYEKLEDPDFKLTSSIQTYLNSVCRNMALEGFRKEQKLYKTTDRDIENLDYSDQVTDVLEEITNESPYEKAINKAFAVMRNKGGNCAEILTMFWYQKASMEEIASRFTYTNAKNAKNQKAKCQKRLKDIALQFERN
;
A
#
# COMPACT_ATOMS: atom_id res chain seq x y z
N MET A 1 23.36 20.34 1.46
CA MET A 1 22.46 20.49 0.31
C MET A 1 21.57 21.68 0.63
N ASP A 2 21.43 22.63 -0.29
CA ASP A 2 20.89 23.94 0.04
C ASP A 2 19.36 23.87 0.20
N SER A 3 18.77 24.61 1.14
CA SER A 3 17.31 24.59 1.41
C SER A 3 16.48 24.87 0.15
N LYS A 4 17.08 25.59 -0.82
CA LYS A 4 16.51 25.89 -2.13
C LYS A 4 16.29 24.66 -3.01
N GLU A 5 17.21 23.69 -2.97
CA GLU A 5 17.15 22.48 -3.81
C GLU A 5 16.03 21.53 -3.36
N LEU A 6 15.75 21.49 -2.05
CA LEU A 6 14.61 20.75 -1.48
C LEU A 6 13.26 21.38 -1.85
N ILE A 7 13.17 22.71 -1.82
CA ILE A 7 11.97 23.46 -2.23
C ILE A 7 11.68 23.23 -3.72
N GLU A 8 12.71 23.26 -4.56
CA GLU A 8 12.58 23.02 -5.99
C GLU A 8 12.13 21.58 -6.30
N LEU A 9 12.59 20.59 -5.54
CA LEU A 9 12.11 19.20 -5.65
C LEU A 9 10.64 19.03 -5.27
N ARG A 10 10.15 19.84 -4.33
CA ARG A 10 8.74 19.84 -3.90
C ARG A 10 7.82 20.44 -4.96
N GLN A 11 8.27 21.48 -5.66
CA GLN A 11 7.42 22.25 -6.58
C GLN A 11 7.50 21.78 -8.03
N ASP A 12 8.64 21.23 -8.47
CA ASP A 12 8.86 20.83 -9.85
C ASP A 12 8.90 19.30 -10.03
N LYS A 13 7.80 18.76 -10.60
CA LYS A 13 7.69 17.35 -10.95
C LYS A 13 8.81 16.86 -11.88
N ASN A 14 9.35 17.73 -12.75
CA ASN A 14 10.44 17.37 -13.64
C ASN A 14 11.74 17.16 -12.87
N LYS A 15 12.04 17.98 -11.85
CA LYS A 15 13.20 17.79 -11.00
C LYS A 15 13.10 16.52 -10.17
N LEU A 16 11.92 16.21 -9.63
CA LEU A 16 11.69 14.94 -8.93
C LEU A 16 11.92 13.74 -9.86
N LYS A 17 11.42 13.81 -11.10
CA LYS A 17 11.63 12.78 -12.12
C LYS A 17 13.10 12.63 -12.51
N GLN A 18 13.85 13.73 -12.60
CA GLN A 18 15.29 13.70 -12.86
C GLN A 18 16.06 13.06 -11.71
N MET A 19 15.77 13.47 -10.46
CA MET A 19 16.33 12.88 -9.25
C MET A 19 16.09 11.37 -9.22
N TYR A 20 14.85 10.94 -9.47
CA TYR A 20 14.49 9.52 -9.53
C TYR A 20 15.37 8.75 -10.52
N LYS A 21 15.52 9.26 -11.76
CA LYS A 21 16.33 8.62 -12.80
C LYS A 21 17.82 8.53 -12.44
N ILE A 22 18.36 9.55 -11.77
CA ILE A 22 19.77 9.60 -11.36
C ILE A 22 20.02 8.66 -10.16
N CYS A 23 19.09 8.63 -9.21
CA CYS A 23 19.28 7.92 -7.95
C CYS A 23 18.97 6.42 -8.05
N LYS A 24 18.02 6.01 -8.90
CA LYS A 24 17.61 4.61 -9.05
C LYS A 24 18.78 3.64 -9.30
N PRO A 25 19.59 3.80 -10.37
CA PRO A 25 20.67 2.84 -10.65
C PRO A 25 21.72 2.79 -9.54
N LYS A 26 21.98 3.92 -8.87
CA LYS A 26 22.93 4.01 -7.76
C LYS A 26 22.41 3.31 -6.50
N CYS A 27 21.11 3.44 -6.21
CA CYS A 27 20.47 2.74 -5.09
C CYS A 27 20.42 1.23 -5.33
N PHE A 28 20.13 0.80 -6.57
CA PHE A 28 20.12 -0.62 -6.94
C PHE A 28 21.50 -1.23 -6.77
N ALA A 29 22.54 -0.59 -7.33
CA ALA A 29 23.92 -1.04 -7.16
C ALA A 29 24.33 -1.09 -5.68
N PHE A 30 23.90 -0.12 -4.87
CA PHE A 30 24.13 -0.09 -3.43
C PHE A 30 23.43 -1.26 -2.71
N MET A 31 22.16 -1.54 -3.00
CA MET A 31 21.42 -2.64 -2.39
C MET A 31 21.97 -4.01 -2.78
N ALA A 32 22.27 -4.21 -4.07
CA ALA A 32 22.91 -5.43 -4.56
C ALA A 32 24.26 -5.68 -3.84
N LYS A 33 25.05 -4.62 -3.62
CA LYS A 33 26.30 -4.70 -2.86
C LYS A 33 26.08 -5.00 -1.37
N CYS A 34 25.03 -4.43 -0.76
CA CYS A 34 24.77 -4.59 0.68
C CYS A 34 24.17 -5.95 1.04
N PHE A 35 23.36 -6.55 0.16
CA PHE A 35 22.56 -7.72 0.49
C PHE A 35 22.81 -8.92 -0.43
N GLY A 36 23.52 -8.74 -1.54
CA GLY A 36 23.75 -9.77 -2.55
C GLY A 36 22.54 -9.96 -3.49
N SER A 37 22.82 -10.25 -4.76
CA SER A 37 21.79 -10.37 -5.81
C SER A 37 20.81 -11.53 -5.58
N GLN A 38 21.18 -12.55 -4.81
CA GLN A 38 20.32 -13.70 -4.53
C GLN A 38 19.26 -13.40 -3.45
N SER A 39 19.56 -12.49 -2.52
CA SER A 39 18.62 -12.08 -1.46
C SER A 39 17.77 -10.88 -1.87
N MET A 40 18.22 -10.12 -2.86
CA MET A 40 17.56 -8.92 -3.35
C MET A 40 17.52 -8.92 -4.88
N ASP A 41 16.43 -9.45 -5.45
CA ASP A 41 16.18 -9.40 -6.88
C ASP A 41 15.77 -7.98 -7.34
N ASP A 42 15.72 -7.77 -8.66
CA ASP A 42 15.40 -6.48 -9.27
C ASP A 42 14.02 -5.95 -8.89
N THR A 43 13.04 -6.84 -8.69
CA THR A 43 11.67 -6.49 -8.31
C THR A 43 11.61 -6.01 -6.87
N LYS A 44 12.30 -6.69 -5.95
CA LYS A 44 12.45 -6.27 -4.54
C LYS A 44 13.22 -4.96 -4.45
N MET A 45 14.32 -4.81 -5.17
CA MET A 45 15.07 -3.54 -5.25
C MET A 45 14.20 -2.41 -5.77
N PHE A 46 13.40 -2.66 -6.81
CA PHE A 46 12.46 -1.69 -7.36
C PHE A 46 11.44 -1.26 -6.31
N THR A 47 10.81 -2.22 -5.64
CA THR A 47 9.81 -1.95 -4.60
C THR A 47 10.40 -1.09 -3.48
N VAL A 48 11.52 -1.53 -2.90
CA VAL A 48 12.21 -0.81 -1.81
C VAL A 48 12.62 0.60 -2.24
N PHE A 49 13.13 0.77 -3.46
CA PHE A 49 13.52 2.08 -3.95
C PHE A 49 12.32 3.02 -4.13
N ASN A 50 11.21 2.55 -4.68
CA ASN A 50 10.01 3.38 -4.83
C ASN A 50 9.45 3.79 -3.46
N ASP A 51 9.40 2.86 -2.51
CA ASP A 51 8.97 3.17 -1.14
C ASP A 51 9.89 4.22 -0.50
N ALA A 52 11.20 4.11 -0.69
CA ALA A 52 12.16 5.10 -0.21
C ALA A 52 11.94 6.49 -0.84
N VAL A 53 11.57 6.55 -2.12
CA VAL A 53 11.22 7.80 -2.80
C VAL A 53 9.93 8.40 -2.25
N ILE A 54 8.92 7.57 -1.94
CA ILE A 54 7.67 8.02 -1.31
C ILE A 54 7.99 8.63 0.07
N VAL A 55 8.78 7.95 0.89
CA VAL A 55 9.22 8.47 2.20
C VAL A 55 9.98 9.78 2.07
N LEU A 56 10.85 9.92 1.05
CA LEU A 56 11.50 11.20 0.78
C LEU A 56 10.47 12.28 0.42
N TYR A 57 9.50 11.97 -0.45
CA TYR A 57 8.46 12.92 -0.86
C TYR A 57 7.62 13.40 0.33
N GLU A 58 7.17 12.49 1.19
CA GLU A 58 6.45 12.83 2.42
C GLU A 58 7.27 13.73 3.34
N LYS A 59 8.57 13.44 3.47
CA LYS A 59 9.49 14.28 4.25
C LYS A 59 9.73 15.65 3.63
N LEU A 60 9.65 15.78 2.31
CA LEU A 60 9.75 17.09 1.64
C LEU A 60 8.51 17.96 1.85
N GLU A 61 7.35 17.37 2.18
CA GLU A 61 6.14 18.14 2.53
C GLU A 61 6.21 18.73 3.96
N ASP A 62 7.01 18.13 4.84
CA ASP A 62 7.27 18.58 6.20
C ASP A 62 8.17 19.85 6.21
N PRO A 63 7.67 21.00 6.68
CA PRO A 63 8.43 22.25 6.69
C PRO A 63 9.66 22.24 7.61
N ASP A 64 9.69 21.36 8.62
CA ASP A 64 10.81 21.25 9.57
C ASP A 64 11.90 20.30 9.10
N PHE A 65 11.68 19.60 7.98
CA PHE A 65 12.63 18.64 7.46
C PHE A 65 13.91 19.31 6.95
N LYS A 66 15.05 18.87 7.47
CA LYS A 66 16.38 19.32 7.05
C LYS A 66 17.19 18.14 6.54
N LEU A 67 17.60 18.19 5.29
CA LEU A 67 18.48 17.19 4.71
C LEU A 67 19.95 17.51 5.03
N THR A 68 20.55 16.72 5.93
CA THR A 68 21.94 16.88 6.35
C THR A 68 22.95 16.15 5.46
N SER A 69 22.47 15.29 4.55
CA SER A 69 23.29 14.54 3.61
C SER A 69 22.84 14.79 2.17
N SER A 70 23.50 14.17 1.19
CA SER A 70 23.00 14.20 -0.19
C SER A 70 21.72 13.36 -0.31
N ILE A 71 20.85 13.68 -1.27
CA ILE A 71 19.64 12.86 -1.54
C ILE A 71 20.02 11.40 -1.82
N GLN A 72 21.11 11.18 -2.54
CA GLN A 72 21.59 9.81 -2.80
C GLN A 72 21.92 9.08 -1.50
N THR A 73 22.63 9.73 -0.57
CA THR A 73 23.01 9.13 0.71
C THR A 73 21.78 8.86 1.59
N TYR A 74 20.83 9.79 1.57
CA TYR A 74 19.56 9.64 2.26
C TYR A 74 18.78 8.44 1.72
N LEU A 75 18.55 8.38 0.41
CA LEU A 75 17.84 7.27 -0.24
C LEU A 75 18.54 5.92 0.00
N ASN A 76 19.87 5.86 -0.11
CA ASN A 76 20.62 4.64 0.23
C ASN A 76 20.35 4.18 1.67
N SER A 77 20.30 5.12 2.62
CA SER A 77 20.06 4.82 4.03
C SER A 77 18.63 4.31 4.27
N VAL A 78 17.63 4.95 3.64
CA VAL A 78 16.23 4.53 3.72
C VAL A 78 16.04 3.16 3.09
N CYS A 79 16.56 2.93 1.87
CA CYS A 79 16.55 1.63 1.21
C CYS A 79 17.18 0.53 2.08
N ARG A 80 18.33 0.80 2.71
CA ARG A 80 18.99 -0.15 3.60
C ARG A 80 18.10 -0.53 4.79
N ASN A 81 17.47 0.45 5.43
CA ASN A 81 16.61 0.22 6.58
C ASN A 81 15.36 -0.58 6.20
N MET A 82 14.71 -0.21 5.10
CA MET A 82 13.55 -0.93 4.56
C MET A 82 13.88 -2.38 4.21
N ALA A 83 15.00 -2.61 3.52
CA ALA A 83 15.49 -3.95 3.20
C ALA A 83 15.73 -4.79 4.46
N LEU A 84 16.40 -4.24 5.48
CA LEU A 84 16.65 -4.92 6.76
C LEU A 84 15.35 -5.26 7.51
N GLU A 85 14.38 -4.35 7.50
CA GLU A 85 13.06 -4.62 8.06
C GLU A 85 12.31 -5.71 7.29
N GLY A 86 12.40 -5.69 5.95
CA GLY A 86 11.87 -6.73 5.07
C GLY A 86 12.43 -8.10 5.43
N PHE A 87 13.75 -8.25 5.48
CA PHE A 87 14.38 -9.53 5.86
C PHE A 87 14.02 -9.98 7.27
N ARG A 88 13.89 -9.07 8.24
CA ARG A 88 13.44 -9.40 9.59
C ARG A 88 12.01 -9.91 9.61
N LYS A 89 11.13 -9.38 8.75
CA LYS A 89 9.75 -9.87 8.59
C LYS A 89 9.73 -11.22 7.89
N GLU A 90 10.46 -11.38 6.79
CA GLU A 90 10.61 -12.66 6.08
C GLU A 90 11.12 -13.75 7.04
N GLN A 91 12.18 -13.51 7.80
CA GLN A 91 12.67 -14.48 8.80
C GLN A 91 11.66 -14.83 9.90
N LYS A 92 10.73 -13.93 10.22
CA LYS A 92 9.62 -14.21 11.15
C LYS A 92 8.51 -15.01 10.47
N LEU A 93 8.25 -14.75 9.19
CA LEU A 93 7.30 -15.49 8.35
C LEU A 93 7.77 -16.92 8.08
N TYR A 94 9.07 -17.15 7.86
CA TYR A 94 9.68 -18.49 7.73
C TYR A 94 9.69 -19.31 9.03
N LYS A 95 9.28 -18.73 10.18
CA LYS A 95 9.00 -19.52 11.40
C LYS A 95 7.58 -20.10 11.43
N THR A 96 6.74 -19.72 10.49
CA THR A 96 5.45 -20.38 10.23
C THR A 96 5.77 -21.52 9.25
N THR A 97 5.57 -22.76 9.72
CA THR A 97 6.02 -24.01 9.09
C THR A 97 5.62 -24.14 7.62
N ASP A 98 6.53 -24.75 6.82
CA ASP A 98 6.42 -25.10 5.39
C ASP A 98 5.15 -25.88 4.95
N ARG A 99 4.25 -26.21 5.87
CA ARG A 99 3.02 -26.98 5.59
C ARG A 99 1.87 -26.17 4.97
N ASP A 100 1.97 -24.84 4.92
CA ASP A 100 0.90 -24.01 4.33
C ASP A 100 1.15 -23.68 2.85
N ILE A 101 2.34 -23.98 2.31
CA ILE A 101 2.72 -23.66 0.93
C ILE A 101 2.41 -24.80 -0.07
N GLU A 102 2.30 -26.05 0.40
CA GLU A 102 2.05 -27.23 -0.46
C GLU A 102 0.64 -27.31 -1.09
N ASN A 103 -0.28 -26.38 -0.77
CA ASN A 103 -1.63 -26.34 -1.33
C ASN A 103 -1.92 -25.14 -2.25
N LEU A 104 -0.90 -24.41 -2.68
CA LEU A 104 -1.06 -23.40 -3.73
C LEU A 104 -0.88 -24.09 -5.10
N ASP A 105 -2.00 -24.45 -5.71
CA ASP A 105 -2.07 -24.89 -7.11
C ASP A 105 -1.61 -23.74 -8.03
N TYR A 106 -0.31 -23.71 -8.33
CA TYR A 106 0.28 -22.75 -9.25
C TYR A 106 -0.08 -23.17 -10.67
N SER A 107 -1.14 -22.59 -11.21
CA SER A 107 -1.42 -22.66 -12.65
C SER A 107 -0.37 -21.83 -13.40
N ASP A 108 0.41 -22.50 -14.26
CA ASP A 108 1.46 -21.92 -15.12
C ASP A 108 0.93 -21.00 -16.24
N GLN A 109 -0.32 -20.54 -16.13
CA GLN A 109 -0.99 -19.66 -17.10
C GLN A 109 -1.12 -18.21 -16.64
N VAL A 110 -0.37 -17.79 -15.61
CA VAL A 110 -0.30 -16.37 -15.25
C VAL A 110 0.67 -15.68 -16.22
N THR A 111 0.12 -15.14 -17.30
CA THR A 111 0.84 -14.16 -18.12
C THR A 111 0.97 -12.88 -17.30
N ASP A 112 2.18 -12.34 -17.18
CA ASP A 112 2.46 -11.06 -16.52
C ASP A 112 1.88 -9.92 -17.37
N VAL A 113 0.58 -9.68 -17.20
CA VAL A 113 -0.14 -8.62 -17.89
C VAL A 113 0.00 -7.35 -17.05
N LEU A 114 1.10 -6.62 -17.28
CA LEU A 114 1.18 -5.18 -17.07
C LEU A 114 0.23 -4.48 -18.06
N GLU A 115 -1.07 -4.71 -17.92
CA GLU A 115 -2.09 -3.88 -18.55
C GLU A 115 -2.05 -2.52 -17.84
N GLU A 116 -2.10 -1.44 -18.62
CA GLU A 116 -2.39 -0.12 -18.09
C GLU A 116 -3.57 -0.21 -17.11
N ILE A 117 -3.35 0.22 -15.86
CA ILE A 117 -4.40 0.36 -14.84
C ILE A 117 -5.30 1.55 -15.26
N THR A 118 -6.04 1.36 -16.35
CA THR A 118 -7.03 2.29 -16.88
C THR A 118 -8.41 1.63 -16.94
N ASN A 119 -8.46 0.30 -16.88
CA ASN A 119 -9.69 -0.46 -16.80
C ASN A 119 -9.92 -0.91 -15.36
N GLU A 120 -10.83 -0.24 -14.63
CA GLU A 120 -11.40 -0.82 -13.41
C GLU A 120 -11.85 -2.25 -13.72
N SER A 121 -11.35 -3.20 -12.93
CA SER A 121 -11.72 -4.61 -13.06
C SER A 121 -13.25 -4.76 -13.02
N PRO A 122 -13.85 -5.72 -13.76
CA PRO A 122 -15.28 -6.01 -13.63
C PRO A 122 -15.73 -6.17 -12.17
N TYR A 123 -14.85 -6.73 -11.34
CA TYR A 123 -15.02 -6.87 -9.90
C TYR A 123 -15.08 -5.52 -9.18
N GLU A 124 -14.16 -4.60 -9.49
CA GLU A 124 -14.14 -3.25 -8.91
C GLU A 124 -15.39 -2.46 -9.30
N LYS A 125 -15.80 -2.53 -10.57
CA LYS A 125 -17.04 -1.93 -11.07
C LYS A 125 -18.26 -2.48 -10.32
N ALA A 126 -18.32 -3.80 -10.10
CA ALA A 126 -19.40 -4.44 -9.36
C ALA A 126 -19.46 -3.99 -7.89
N ILE A 127 -18.30 -3.90 -7.22
CA ILE A 127 -18.19 -3.37 -5.85
C ILE A 127 -18.64 -1.91 -5.78
N ASN A 128 -18.17 -1.06 -6.71
CA ASN A 128 -18.53 0.36 -6.74
C ASN A 128 -20.05 0.55 -6.92
N LYS A 129 -20.67 -0.20 -7.83
CA LYS A 129 -22.14 -0.23 -8.00
C LYS A 129 -22.85 -0.71 -6.74
N ALA A 130 -22.37 -1.79 -6.13
CA ALA A 130 -22.95 -2.33 -4.90
C ALA A 130 -22.88 -1.34 -3.73
N PHE A 131 -21.76 -0.64 -3.61
CA PHE A 131 -21.56 0.38 -2.59
C PHE A 131 -22.50 1.58 -2.79
N ALA A 132 -22.68 2.02 -4.04
CA ALA A 132 -23.65 3.07 -4.39
C ALA A 132 -25.09 2.67 -4.04
N VAL A 133 -25.48 1.42 -4.35
CA VAL A 133 -26.80 0.88 -3.95
C VAL A 133 -26.97 0.87 -2.44
N MET A 134 -25.94 0.47 -1.68
CA MET A 134 -26.00 0.49 -0.22
C MET A 134 -26.16 1.90 0.35
N ARG A 135 -25.48 2.88 -0.24
CA ARG A 135 -25.64 4.30 0.14
C ARG A 135 -27.07 4.80 -0.15
N ASN A 136 -27.62 4.47 -1.33
CA ASN A 136 -28.96 4.92 -1.73
C ASN A 136 -30.09 4.22 -0.96
N LYS A 137 -29.92 2.95 -0.59
CA LYS A 137 -30.88 2.20 0.25
C LYS A 137 -30.89 2.69 1.71
N GLY A 138 -29.96 3.55 2.10
CA GLY A 138 -29.85 4.09 3.45
C GLY A 138 -29.37 3.09 4.51
N GLY A 139 -29.43 3.56 5.76
CA GLY A 139 -28.89 2.85 6.93
C GLY A 139 -27.38 3.02 7.08
N ASN A 140 -26.82 2.41 8.13
CA ASN A 140 -25.46 2.72 8.58
C ASN A 140 -24.37 1.93 7.84
N CYS A 141 -24.72 0.97 6.98
CA CYS A 141 -23.72 0.02 6.47
C CYS A 141 -22.68 0.65 5.54
N ALA A 142 -23.07 1.56 4.64
CA ALA A 142 -22.10 2.24 3.79
C ALA A 142 -21.14 3.10 4.63
N GLU A 143 -21.68 3.85 5.60
CA GLU A 143 -20.88 4.72 6.48
C GLU A 143 -19.95 3.91 7.41
N ILE A 144 -20.41 2.80 7.99
CA ILE A 144 -19.58 1.87 8.80
C ILE A 144 -18.40 1.35 7.98
N LEU A 145 -18.64 0.93 6.72
CA LEU A 145 -17.58 0.46 5.84
C LEU A 145 -16.63 1.60 5.45
N THR A 146 -17.15 2.81 5.22
CA THR A 146 -16.33 3.98 4.94
C THR A 146 -15.39 4.32 6.11
N MET A 147 -15.92 4.37 7.32
CA MET A 147 -15.14 4.63 8.53
C MET A 147 -14.04 3.57 8.73
N PHE A 148 -14.36 2.29 8.51
CA PHE A 148 -13.40 1.23 8.71
C PHE A 148 -12.32 1.18 7.61
N TRP A 149 -12.69 1.23 6.33
CA TRP A 149 -11.74 1.02 5.24
C TRP A 149 -10.92 2.26 4.90
N TYR A 150 -11.55 3.45 4.89
CA TYR A 150 -10.90 4.68 4.44
C TYR A 150 -10.42 5.53 5.61
N GLN A 151 -11.23 5.68 6.66
CA GLN A 151 -10.86 6.53 7.82
C GLN A 151 -10.06 5.77 8.88
N LYS A 152 -9.90 4.45 8.71
CA LYS A 152 -9.18 3.55 9.64
C LYS A 152 -9.68 3.64 11.09
N ALA A 153 -10.95 3.99 11.28
CA ALA A 153 -11.55 4.14 12.60
C ALA A 153 -11.56 2.82 13.38
N SER A 154 -11.31 2.89 14.68
CA SER A 154 -11.37 1.75 15.59
C SER A 154 -12.81 1.24 15.76
N MET A 155 -12.98 0.00 16.24
CA MET A 155 -14.33 -0.54 16.48
C MET A 155 -15.04 0.17 17.64
N GLU A 156 -14.29 0.76 18.57
CA GLU A 156 -14.77 1.60 19.68
C GLU A 156 -15.31 2.93 19.16
N GLU A 157 -14.60 3.57 18.22
CA GLU A 157 -15.05 4.81 17.57
C GLU A 157 -16.32 4.58 16.73
N ILE A 158 -16.34 3.49 15.96
CA ILE A 158 -17.54 3.09 15.21
C ILE A 158 -18.68 2.73 16.15
N ALA A 159 -18.41 2.05 17.27
CA ALA A 159 -19.43 1.76 18.28
C ALA A 159 -20.05 3.04 18.83
N SER A 160 -19.22 4.01 19.19
CA SER A 160 -19.66 5.30 19.72
C SER A 160 -20.48 6.10 18.70
N ARG A 161 -20.00 6.18 17.45
CA ARG A 161 -20.65 6.90 16.35
C ARG A 161 -22.06 6.40 16.05
N PHE A 162 -22.26 5.08 16.06
CA PHE A 162 -23.54 4.45 15.71
C PHE A 162 -24.31 3.93 16.93
N THR A 163 -23.92 4.34 18.14
CA THR A 163 -24.57 3.96 19.40
C THR A 163 -24.67 2.45 19.63
N TYR A 164 -23.65 1.69 19.24
CA TYR A 164 -23.53 0.27 19.59
C TYR A 164 -23.01 0.14 21.04
N THR A 165 -23.57 -0.84 21.78
CA THR A 165 -23.24 -1.08 23.18
C THR A 165 -21.75 -1.38 23.44
N ASN A 166 -21.04 -1.93 22.45
CA ASN A 166 -19.61 -2.21 22.53
C ASN A 166 -18.99 -2.44 21.14
N ALA A 167 -17.66 -2.46 21.10
CA ALA A 167 -16.86 -2.74 19.90
C ALA A 167 -17.17 -4.11 19.26
N LYS A 168 -17.57 -5.12 20.05
CA LYS A 168 -17.94 -6.45 19.53
C LYS A 168 -19.21 -6.38 18.69
N ASN A 169 -20.21 -5.61 19.12
CA ASN A 169 -21.43 -5.37 18.37
C ASN A 169 -21.15 -4.61 17.06
N ALA A 170 -20.29 -3.58 17.12
CA ALA A 170 -19.84 -2.86 15.93
C ALA A 170 -19.11 -3.78 14.93
N LYS A 171 -18.23 -4.66 15.42
CA LYS A 171 -17.52 -5.66 14.59
C LYS A 171 -18.49 -6.64 13.92
N ASN A 172 -19.48 -7.15 14.67
CA ASN A 172 -20.52 -8.02 14.13
C ASN A 172 -21.37 -7.31 13.07
N GLN A 173 -21.73 -6.05 13.33
CA GLN A 173 -22.50 -5.25 12.37
C GLN A 173 -21.69 -4.97 11.10
N LYS A 174 -20.41 -4.64 11.22
CA LYS A 174 -19.50 -4.51 10.08
C LYS A 174 -19.46 -5.78 9.24
N ALA A 175 -19.32 -6.96 9.86
CA ALA A 175 -19.32 -8.24 9.15
C ALA A 175 -20.63 -8.47 8.36
N LYS A 176 -21.78 -8.12 8.95
CA LYS A 176 -23.07 -8.15 8.25
C LYS A 176 -23.10 -7.18 7.05
N CYS A 177 -22.56 -5.98 7.22
CA CYS A 177 -22.48 -4.99 6.13
C CYS A 177 -21.54 -5.45 5.01
N GLN A 178 -20.41 -6.09 5.32
CA GLN A 178 -19.51 -6.68 4.32
C GLN A 178 -20.18 -7.82 3.55
N LYS A 179 -20.90 -8.70 4.25
CA LYS A 179 -21.69 -9.77 3.61
C LYS A 179 -22.73 -9.19 2.65
N ARG A 180 -23.47 -8.17 3.09
CA ARG A 180 -24.47 -7.47 2.25
C ARG A 180 -23.84 -6.84 1.01
N LEU A 181 -22.66 -6.21 1.14
CA LEU A 181 -21.94 -5.65 0.00
C LEU A 181 -21.59 -6.74 -1.01
N LYS A 182 -21.03 -7.86 -0.53
CA LYS A 182 -20.69 -9.02 -1.37
C LYS A 182 -21.91 -9.56 -2.10
N ASP A 183 -23.02 -9.75 -1.40
CA ASP A 183 -24.25 -10.30 -1.98
C ASP A 183 -24.81 -9.39 -3.09
N ILE A 184 -24.69 -8.07 -2.95
CA ILE A 184 -25.10 -7.11 -4.00
C ILE A 184 -24.09 -7.08 -5.14
N ALA A 185 -22.79 -7.11 -4.85
CA ALA A 185 -21.74 -7.11 -5.89
C ALA A 185 -21.85 -8.35 -6.80
N LEU A 186 -22.14 -9.53 -6.23
CA LEU A 186 -22.37 -10.76 -7.00
C LEU A 186 -23.58 -10.67 -7.95
N GLN A 187 -24.55 -9.79 -7.69
CA GLN A 187 -25.65 -9.55 -8.63
C GLN A 187 -25.22 -8.70 -9.82
N PHE A 188 -24.21 -7.84 -9.65
CA PHE A 188 -23.65 -7.01 -10.72
C PHE A 188 -22.58 -7.72 -11.55
N GLU A 189 -21.98 -8.79 -11.05
CA GLU A 189 -21.07 -9.64 -11.83
C GLU A 189 -21.80 -10.62 -12.76
N ARG A 190 -23.04 -10.97 -12.43
CA ARG A 190 -23.86 -11.92 -13.20
C ARG A 190 -24.63 -11.29 -14.37
N ASN A 191 -24.59 -9.96 -14.49
CA ASN A 191 -25.28 -9.16 -15.50
C ASN A 191 -24.26 -8.45 -16.38
#